data_AF-A0A2V7ICJ3-F1
#
_entry.id   AF-A0A2V7ICJ3-F1
#
_cell.length_a   1.000
_cell.length_b   1.000
_cell.length_c   1.000
_cell.angle_alpha   90.00
_cell.angle_beta   90.00
_cell.angle_gamma   90.00
#
_symmetry.space_group_name_H-M   'P 1'
#
loop_
_entity.id
_entity.type
_entity.pdbx_description
1 polymer ?
#
loop_
_entity_poly.entity_id
_entity_poly.type
_entity_poly.pdbx_seq_one_letter_code
_entity_poly.pdbx_strand_id
1 'polypeptide(L)' 'LLAAAMMLDHVEELEAAGRLRRALETAIVKDNVRTKDLGGSASTTEFARAVARRL' A
#
# COMPACT_ATOMS: atom_id res chain seq x y z
N LEU A 1 2.00 2.02 6.41
CA LEU A 1 2.24 0.85 5.54
C LEU A 1 3.68 0.79 5.02
N LEU A 2 4.25 1.86 4.44
CA LEU A 2 5.67 1.85 4.03
C LEU A 2 6.63 1.56 5.18
N ALA A 3 6.38 2.09 6.37
CA ALA A 3 7.14 1.72 7.57
C ALA A 3 7.05 0.21 7.92
N ALA A 4 5.90 -0.43 7.66
CA ALA A 4 5.77 -1.87 7.84
C ALA A 4 6.55 -2.65 6.77
N ALA A 5 6.59 -2.15 5.52
CA ALA A 5 7.46 -2.73 4.50
C ALA A 5 8.95 -2.62 4.87
N MET A 6 9.38 -1.48 5.43
CA MET A 6 10.74 -1.32 5.96
C MET A 6 11.03 -2.25 7.14
N MET A 7 10.05 -2.45 8.02
CA MET A 7 10.17 -3.42 9.11
C MET A 7 10.31 -4.85 8.57
N LEU A 8 9.56 -5.21 7.54
CA LEU A 8 9.68 -6.51 6.86
C LEU A 8 11.07 -6.68 6.24
N ASP A 9 11.62 -5.64 5.60
CA ASP A 9 13.01 -5.68 5.13
C ASP A 9 14.01 -5.93 6.27
N HIS A 10 13.80 -5.29 7.42
CA HIS A 10 14.67 -5.43 8.59
C HIS A 10 14.66 -6.83 9.20
N VAL A 11 13.54 -7.55 9.14
CA VAL A 11 13.42 -8.93 9.62
C VAL A 11 13.64 -9.97 8.52
N GLU A 12 14.27 -9.57 7.41
CA GLU A 12 14.63 -10.43 6.26
C GLU A 12 13.43 -11.01 5.48
N GLU A 13 12.22 -10.47 5.68
CA GLU A 13 10.99 -10.82 4.95
C GLU A 13 10.87 -10.03 3.63
N LEU A 14 11.89 -10.13 2.78
CA LEU A 14 12.08 -9.28 1.59
C LEU A 14 10.95 -9.44 0.54
N GLU A 15 10.45 -10.67 0.35
CA GLU A 15 9.39 -10.94 -0.61
C GLU A 15 8.07 -10.27 -0.19
N ALA A 16 7.71 -10.42 1.09
CA ALA A 16 6.53 -9.80 1.67
C ALA A 16 6.62 -8.26 1.61
N ALA A 17 7.79 -7.70 1.93
CA ALA A 17 8.05 -6.27 1.81
C ALA A 17 7.87 -5.76 0.38
N GLY A 18 8.43 -6.49 -0.59
CA GLY A 18 8.30 -6.22 -2.02
C GLY A 18 6.86 -6.28 -2.51
N ARG A 19 6.09 -7.30 -2.09
CA ARG A 19 4.66 -7.42 -2.41
C ARG A 19 3.86 -6.24 -1.86
N LEU A 20 4.09 -5.85 -0.61
CA LEU A 20 3.40 -4.72 0.02
C LEU A 20 3.70 -3.40 -0.69
N ARG A 21 4.97 -3.13 -1.04
CA ARG A 21 5.34 -1.92 -1.80
C ARG A 21 4.64 -1.86 -3.16
N ARG A 22 4.68 -2.96 -3.92
CA ARG A 22 4.01 -3.05 -5.23
C ARG A 22 2.49 -2.90 -5.12
N ALA A 23 1.88 -3.48 -4.10
CA ALA A 23 0.45 -3.34 -3.84
C ALA A 23 0.06 -1.88 -3.55
N LEU A 24 0.85 -1.16 -2.74
CA LEU A 24 0.65 0.26 -2.49
C LEU A 24 0.76 1.10 -3.76
N GLU A 25 1.85 0.91 -4.51
CA GLU A 25 2.09 1.64 -5.75
C GLU A 25 0.95 1.41 -6.75
N THR A 26 0.53 0.15 -6.91
CA THR A 26 -0.57 -0.20 -7.81
C THR A 26 -1.88 0.46 -7.37
N ALA A 27 -2.20 0.46 -6.08
CA ALA A 27 -3.42 1.09 -5.57
C ALA A 27 -3.45 2.62 -5.84
N ILE A 28 -2.32 3.31 -5.65
CA ILE A 28 -2.21 4.76 -5.82
C ILE A 28 -2.13 5.17 -7.30
N VAL A 29 -1.31 4.46 -8.08
CA VAL A 29 -0.94 4.85 -9.45
C VAL A 29 -1.90 4.25 -10.47
N LYS A 30 -2.11 2.92 -10.42
CA LYS A 30 -2.91 2.20 -11.41
C LYS A 30 -4.41 2.29 -11.11
N ASP A 31 -4.79 2.14 -9.85
CA ASP A 31 -6.21 2.11 -9.45
C ASP A 31 -6.74 3.50 -9.08
N ASN A 32 -5.83 4.47 -8.96
CA ASN A 32 -6.14 5.85 -8.59
C ASN A 32 -6.96 5.96 -7.29
N VAL A 33 -6.82 4.99 -6.38
CA VAL A 33 -7.47 5.00 -5.06
C VAL A 33 -6.59 5.82 -4.13
N ARG A 34 -6.99 7.06 -3.86
CA ARG A 34 -6.23 8.02 -3.07
C ARG A 34 -7.09 8.60 -1.96
N THR A 35 -6.47 8.81 -0.81
CA THR A 35 -7.08 9.51 0.31
C THR A 35 -7.15 11.02 0.05
N LYS A 36 -7.90 11.74 0.88
CA LYS A 36 -8.17 13.17 0.70
C LYS A 36 -6.90 14.03 0.70
N ASP A 37 -5.91 13.69 1.51
CA ASP A 37 -4.60 14.36 1.58
C ASP A 37 -3.79 14.21 0.28
N LEU A 38 -4.07 13.17 -0.53
CA LEU A 38 -3.48 12.95 -1.84
C LEU A 38 -4.38 13.41 -3.00
N GLY A 39 -5.39 14.25 -2.71
CA GLY A 39 -6.32 14.79 -3.69
C GLY A 39 -7.39 13.80 -4.18
N GLY A 40 -7.57 12.67 -3.49
CA GLY A 40 -8.65 11.72 -3.77
C GLY A 40 -9.85 11.87 -2.83
N SER A 41 -10.73 10.87 -2.85
CA SER A 41 -11.95 10.85 -2.03
C SER A 41 -12.04 9.63 -1.12
N ALA A 42 -11.10 8.68 -1.20
CA ALA A 42 -11.14 7.45 -0.43
C ALA A 42 -10.90 7.73 1.07
N SER A 43 -11.64 7.01 1.91
CA SER A 43 -11.33 6.90 3.34
C SER A 43 -10.10 6.00 3.57
N THR A 44 -9.53 6.08 4.77
CA THR A 44 -8.42 5.22 5.19
C THR A 44 -8.76 3.73 5.01
N THR A 45 -9.99 3.33 5.39
CA THR A 45 -10.44 1.94 5.29
C THR A 45 -10.60 1.49 3.84
N GLU A 46 -11.13 2.35 2.96
CA GLU A 46 -11.24 2.04 1.53
C GLU A 46 -9.88 1.89 0.87
N PHE A 47 -8.95 2.79 1.19
CA PHE A 47 -7.56 2.71 0.73
C PHE A 47 -6.88 1.42 1.22
N ALA A 48 -6.99 1.10 2.51
CA ALA A 48 -6.43 -0.13 3.07
C ALA A 48 -6.99 -1.39 2.39
N ARG A 49 -8.30 -1.44 2.12
CA ARG A 49 -8.92 -2.55 1.36
C ARG A 49 -8.42 -2.62 -0.07
N ALA A 50 -8.19 -1.48 -0.73
CA ALA A 50 -7.64 -1.46 -2.08
C ALA A 50 -6.23 -2.04 -2.15
N VAL A 51 -5.38 -1.69 -1.18
CA VAL A 51 -4.03 -2.28 -1.03
C VAL A 51 -4.14 -3.78 -0.75
N ALA A 52 -5.01 -4.19 0.17
CA ALA A 52 -5.18 -5.61 0.53
C ALA A 52 -5.64 -6.48 -0.65
N ARG A 53 -6.47 -5.97 -1.55
CA ARG A 53 -6.89 -6.68 -2.78
C ARG A 53 -5.76 -6.90 -3.79
N ARG A 54 -4.64 -6.21 -3.64
CA ARG A 54 -3.45 -6.27 -4.53
C ARG A 54 -2.33 -7.15 -3.98
N LEU A 55 -2.50 -7.70 -2.77
CA LEU A 55 -1.51 -8.55 -2.11
C LEU A 55 -1.60 -10.01 -2.54
#